data_AF-A0A7V4HEV1-F1
#
_entry.id   AF-A0A7V4HEV1-F1
#
_cell.length_a   1.000
_cell.length_b   1.000
_cell.length_c   1.000
_cell.angle_alpha   90.00
_cell.angle_beta   90.00
_cell.angle_gamma   90.00
#
_symmetry.space_group_name_H-M   'P 1'
#
loop_
_entity.id
_entity.type
_entity.pdbx_description
1 polymer ?
#
loop_
_entity_poly.entity_id
_entity_poly.type
_entity_poly.pdbx_seq_one_letter_code
_entity_poly.pdbx_strand_id
1 'polypeptide(L)'
;MKTKLIGVSTVILLVAGLAMAQTSEVSSVNAVGYIKVTCPGNKFTILAVPMNPLSTNAAYTLDELLGTNGLVASWDPALADVVYLWNGSSYISAFLNDDGWGDPTIDWKWCSPGDPPTVFTNAIEPGQGFWYRSRGTNFVWTAEKPYSWP
;
A
#
# COMPACT_ATOMS: atom_id res chain seq x y z
N MET A 1 73.95 21.89 -53.71
CA MET A 1 72.94 21.82 -52.63
C MET A 1 71.61 21.37 -53.21
N LYS A 2 71.08 20.22 -52.75
CA LYS A 2 69.66 19.82 -52.76
C LYS A 2 69.57 18.43 -52.11
N THR A 3 69.48 18.44 -50.78
CA THR A 3 69.33 17.27 -49.90
C THR A 3 67.95 16.66 -50.12
N LYS A 4 67.85 15.37 -50.47
CA LYS A 4 66.56 14.68 -50.56
C LYS A 4 66.31 13.89 -49.26
N LEU A 5 65.19 14.22 -48.63
CA LEU A 5 64.66 13.72 -47.36
C LEU A 5 64.55 12.19 -47.33
N ILE A 6 65.03 11.59 -46.24
CA ILE A 6 64.72 10.22 -45.82
C ILE A 6 63.29 10.26 -45.24
N GLY A 7 62.35 9.62 -45.93
CA GLY A 7 60.97 9.49 -45.46
C GLY A 7 60.86 8.42 -44.38
N VAL A 8 60.78 8.84 -43.13
CA VAL A 8 60.40 7.99 -42.00
C VAL A 8 58.89 7.79 -42.07
N SER A 9 58.44 6.61 -42.51
CA SER A 9 57.02 6.24 -42.47
C SER A 9 56.61 5.95 -41.03
N THR A 10 55.78 6.82 -40.45
CA THR A 10 55.16 6.62 -39.14
C THR A 10 54.03 5.60 -39.27
N VAL A 11 54.19 4.43 -38.65
CA VAL A 11 53.09 3.46 -38.47
C VAL A 11 52.20 3.95 -37.33
N ILE A 12 51.00 4.41 -37.66
CA ILE A 12 49.94 4.72 -36.68
C ILE A 12 49.12 3.43 -36.49
N LEU A 13 49.32 2.75 -35.36
CA LEU A 13 48.48 1.63 -34.92
C LEU A 13 47.20 2.20 -34.27
N LEU A 14 46.09 2.13 -35.00
CA LEU A 14 44.76 2.44 -34.46
C LEU A 14 44.26 1.24 -33.66
N VAL A 15 44.32 1.29 -32.33
CA VAL A 15 43.71 0.28 -31.47
C VAL A 15 42.21 0.58 -31.39
N ALA A 16 41.41 -0.17 -32.15
CA ALA A 16 39.96 -0.17 -31.98
C ALA A 16 39.63 -0.85 -30.64
N GLY A 17 39.38 -0.05 -29.61
CA GLY A 17 38.86 -0.55 -28.34
C GLY A 17 37.50 -1.19 -28.57
N LEU A 18 37.41 -2.51 -28.40
CA LEU A 18 36.14 -3.20 -28.29
C LEU A 18 35.46 -2.70 -27.01
N ALA A 19 34.51 -1.79 -27.15
CA ALA A 19 33.56 -1.50 -26.09
C ALA A 19 32.74 -2.78 -25.89
N MET A 20 33.13 -3.60 -24.92
CA MET A 20 32.24 -4.64 -24.43
C MET A 20 31.06 -3.90 -23.79
N ALA A 21 29.91 -3.94 -24.45
CA ALA A 21 28.66 -3.55 -23.85
C ALA A 21 28.44 -4.52 -22.68
N GLN A 22 28.79 -4.07 -21.49
CA GLN A 22 28.47 -4.80 -20.27
C GLN A 22 26.95 -4.77 -20.19
N THR A 23 26.30 -5.89 -20.53
CA THR A 23 24.88 -6.08 -20.23
C THR A 23 24.80 -6.03 -18.71
N SER A 24 24.44 -4.88 -18.16
CA SER A 24 23.91 -4.84 -16.81
C SER A 24 22.63 -5.66 -16.86
N GLU A 25 22.73 -6.95 -16.56
CA GLU A 25 21.57 -7.68 -16.10
C GLU A 25 21.01 -6.89 -14.93
N VAL A 26 19.88 -6.22 -15.18
CA VAL A 26 19.03 -5.74 -14.11
C VAL A 26 18.37 -6.99 -13.54
N SER A 27 19.10 -7.70 -12.68
CA SER A 27 18.49 -8.64 -11.78
C SER A 27 17.62 -7.81 -10.84
N SER A 28 16.32 -7.74 -11.12
CA SER A 28 15.39 -7.23 -10.12
C SER A 28 15.39 -8.22 -8.96
N VAL A 29 16.25 -7.99 -7.98
CA VAL A 29 16.24 -8.75 -6.72
C VAL A 29 15.05 -8.22 -5.91
N ASN A 30 13.84 -8.60 -6.29
CA ASN A 30 12.55 -8.17 -5.73
C ASN A 30 12.37 -6.64 -5.64
N ALA A 31 11.55 -6.05 -6.52
CA ALA A 31 10.94 -4.76 -6.20
C ALA A 31 10.03 -4.94 -4.98
N VAL A 32 10.56 -4.68 -3.79
CA VAL A 32 9.84 -4.66 -2.52
C VAL A 32 9.00 -3.39 -2.51
N GLY A 33 7.70 -3.51 -2.82
CA GLY A 33 6.79 -2.37 -2.86
C GLY A 33 5.95 -2.29 -1.60
N TYR A 34 6.15 -1.25 -0.79
CA TYR A 34 5.11 -0.78 0.12
C TYR A 34 4.13 0.03 -0.74
N ILE A 35 2.85 -0.35 -0.75
CA ILE A 35 1.82 0.51 -1.31
C ILE A 35 1.40 1.43 -0.17
N LYS A 36 1.82 2.70 -0.27
CA LYS A 36 1.37 3.77 0.62
C LYS A 36 0.27 4.54 -0.08
N VAL A 37 -0.89 4.62 0.56
CA VAL A 37 -2.02 5.39 0.07
C VAL A 37 -2.38 6.44 1.10
N THR A 38 -2.13 7.70 0.75
CA THR A 38 -2.61 8.83 1.56
C THR A 38 -4.11 8.97 1.35
N CYS A 39 -4.86 8.91 2.44
CA CYS A 39 -6.30 9.11 2.48
C CYS A 39 -6.58 10.54 2.95
N PRO A 40 -6.95 11.47 2.05
CA PRO A 40 -7.22 12.84 2.43
C PRO A 40 -8.44 12.92 3.35
N GLY A 41 -8.39 13.85 4.30
CA GLY A 41 -9.52 14.08 5.19
C GLY A 41 -10.83 14.43 4.48
N ASN A 42 -11.92 13.87 5.01
CA ASN A 42 -13.29 13.98 4.50
C ASN A 42 -13.48 13.53 3.05
N LYS A 43 -12.57 12.73 2.49
CA LYS A 43 -12.67 12.19 1.13
C LYS A 43 -12.68 10.67 1.14
N PHE A 44 -13.33 10.11 0.11
CA PHE A 44 -13.28 8.68 -0.17
C PHE A 44 -12.02 8.34 -0.95
N THR A 45 -11.35 7.26 -0.52
CA THR A 45 -10.17 6.68 -1.17
C THR A 45 -10.41 5.18 -1.32
N ILE A 46 -10.09 4.62 -2.49
CA ILE A 46 -10.11 3.16 -2.65
C ILE A 46 -8.83 2.60 -2.05
N LEU A 47 -8.99 1.65 -1.13
CA LEU A 47 -7.90 0.83 -0.62
C LEU A 47 -8.12 -0.60 -1.11
N ALA A 48 -7.04 -1.35 -1.31
CA ALA A 48 -7.13 -2.71 -1.80
C ALA A 48 -6.04 -3.57 -1.16
N VAL A 49 -6.45 -4.69 -0.57
CA VAL A 49 -5.51 -5.68 -0.05
C VAL A 49 -4.77 -6.29 -1.23
N PRO A 50 -3.43 -6.38 -1.21
CA PRO A 50 -2.68 -7.05 -2.27
C PRO A 50 -3.17 -8.48 -2.49
N MET A 51 -3.00 -9.00 -3.72
CA MET A 51 -3.39 -10.38 -4.05
C MET A 51 -2.59 -11.43 -3.26
N ASN A 52 -1.37 -11.07 -2.86
CA ASN A 52 -0.59 -11.88 -1.94
C ASN A 52 -0.98 -11.53 -0.50
N PRO A 53 -1.19 -12.52 0.37
CA PRO A 53 -1.47 -12.29 1.78
C PRO A 53 -0.42 -11.38 2.45
N LEU A 54 -0.90 -10.43 3.25
CA LEU A 54 -0.14 -9.56 4.15
C LEU A 54 0.25 -10.25 5.46
N SER A 55 -0.19 -11.49 5.71
CA SER A 55 0.22 -12.30 6.85
C SER A 55 -0.10 -13.77 6.54
N THR A 56 0.13 -14.67 7.51
CA THR A 56 -0.32 -16.07 7.42
C THR A 56 -1.84 -16.23 7.42
N ASN A 57 -2.59 -15.15 7.68
CA ASN A 57 -4.05 -15.18 7.71
C ASN A 57 -4.61 -15.24 6.28
N ALA A 58 -5.68 -16.02 6.10
CA ALA A 58 -6.40 -16.12 4.84
C ALA A 58 -7.30 -14.91 4.56
N ALA A 59 -7.68 -14.16 5.60
CA ALA A 59 -8.46 -12.94 5.51
C ALA A 59 -8.19 -12.03 6.72
N TYR A 60 -8.58 -10.76 6.62
CA TYR A 60 -8.26 -9.72 7.59
C TYR A 60 -9.51 -9.06 8.15
N THR A 61 -9.44 -8.70 9.42
CA THR A 61 -10.34 -7.73 10.04
C THR A 61 -9.93 -6.30 9.67
N LEU A 62 -10.83 -5.34 9.90
CA LEU A 62 -10.51 -3.92 9.70
C LEU A 62 -9.44 -3.41 10.66
N ASP A 63 -9.43 -3.91 11.90
CA ASP A 63 -8.39 -3.59 12.88
C ASP A 63 -7.00 -4.04 12.43
N GLU A 64 -6.89 -5.23 11.84
CA GLU A 64 -5.62 -5.73 11.29
C GLU A 64 -5.14 -4.93 10.08
N LEU A 65 -6.05 -4.44 9.22
CA LEU A 65 -5.68 -3.72 7.99
C LEU A 65 -5.38 -2.25 8.20
N LEU A 66 -6.14 -1.58 9.06
CA LEU A 66 -6.08 -0.13 9.25
C LEU A 66 -5.29 0.27 10.50
N GLY A 67 -5.08 -0.67 11.43
CA GLY A 67 -4.40 -0.43 12.70
C GLY A 67 -5.19 0.57 13.56
N THR A 68 -4.47 1.37 14.35
CA THR A 68 -5.06 2.35 15.27
C THR A 68 -4.54 3.78 15.07
N ASN A 69 -3.44 3.96 14.33
CA ASN A 69 -2.75 5.24 14.22
C ASN A 69 -3.40 6.17 13.19
N GLY A 70 -3.78 7.37 13.63
CA GLY A 70 -4.32 8.42 12.76
C GLY A 70 -5.76 8.17 12.31
N LEU A 71 -6.43 7.19 12.91
CA LEU A 71 -7.86 6.97 12.74
C LEU A 71 -8.68 7.92 13.64
N VAL A 72 -9.91 8.19 13.23
CA VAL A 72 -10.86 9.00 13.97
C VAL A 72 -12.07 8.16 14.33
N ALA A 73 -12.25 7.95 15.63
CA ALA A 73 -13.39 7.25 16.22
C ALA A 73 -14.49 8.25 16.63
N SER A 74 -15.76 7.84 16.53
CA SER A 74 -16.89 8.57 17.10
C SER A 74 -18.11 7.66 17.23
N TRP A 75 -18.95 7.87 18.25
CA TRP A 75 -20.26 7.23 18.37
C TRP A 75 -21.22 7.59 17.23
N ASP A 76 -20.98 8.73 16.55
CA ASP A 76 -21.68 9.15 15.34
C ASP A 76 -20.90 8.71 14.08
N PRO A 77 -21.44 7.82 13.24
CA PRO A 77 -20.82 7.42 11.98
C PRO A 77 -20.56 8.58 11.00
N ALA A 78 -21.25 9.71 11.16
CA ALA A 78 -20.99 10.91 10.38
C ALA A 78 -19.67 11.59 10.80
N LEU A 79 -19.19 11.39 12.03
CA LEU A 79 -17.98 12.00 12.57
C LEU A 79 -16.79 11.02 12.65
N ALA A 80 -17.04 9.72 12.49
CA ALA A 80 -16.02 8.67 12.47
C ALA A 80 -15.48 8.34 11.06
N ASP A 81 -14.32 7.70 11.01
CA ASP A 81 -13.82 7.01 9.84
C ASP A 81 -14.81 5.91 9.42
N VAL A 82 -14.99 5.73 8.11
CA VAL A 82 -15.97 4.77 7.57
C VAL A 82 -15.37 3.94 6.45
N VAL A 83 -15.64 2.64 6.48
CA VAL A 83 -15.36 1.71 5.39
C VAL A 83 -16.65 1.30 4.70
N TYR A 84 -16.62 1.16 3.39
CA TYR A 84 -17.67 0.50 2.61
C TYR A 84 -17.07 -0.70 1.86
N LEU A 85 -17.58 -1.87 2.19
CA LEU A 85 -17.16 -3.15 1.62
C LEU A 85 -18.25 -3.67 0.67
N TRP A 86 -17.87 -4.10 -0.53
CA TRP A 86 -18.80 -4.75 -1.45
C TRP A 86 -18.99 -6.22 -1.03
N ASN A 87 -20.25 -6.63 -0.83
CA ASN A 87 -20.58 -8.00 -0.42
C ASN A 87 -21.06 -8.91 -1.59
N GLY A 88 -20.95 -8.43 -2.83
CA GLY A 88 -21.47 -9.12 -4.02
C GLY A 88 -22.80 -8.57 -4.55
N SER A 89 -23.59 -7.87 -3.71
CA SER A 89 -24.90 -7.31 -4.07
C SER A 89 -25.07 -5.83 -3.71
N SER A 90 -24.50 -5.42 -2.59
CA SER A 90 -24.54 -4.04 -2.11
C SER A 90 -23.25 -3.69 -1.36
N TYR A 91 -23.09 -2.39 -1.08
CA TYR A 91 -22.10 -1.96 -0.11
C TYR A 91 -22.69 -2.11 1.30
N ILE A 92 -21.93 -2.77 2.17
CA ILE A 92 -22.10 -2.73 3.62
C ILE A 92 -21.07 -1.77 4.20
N SER A 93 -21.37 -1.14 5.32
CA SER A 93 -20.49 -0.15 5.92
C SER A 93 -20.10 -0.48 7.36
N ALA A 94 -18.91 -0.05 7.75
CA ALA A 94 -18.44 -0.06 9.12
C ALA A 94 -17.93 1.34 9.50
N PHE A 95 -18.13 1.76 10.74
CA PHE A 95 -17.54 2.99 11.28
C PHE A 95 -16.70 2.67 12.53
N LEU A 96 -15.63 3.43 12.77
CA LEU A 96 -14.83 3.26 13.98
C LEU A 96 -15.54 3.92 15.18
N ASN A 97 -16.03 3.11 16.10
CA ASN A 97 -16.76 3.58 17.28
C ASN A 97 -15.80 4.06 18.39
N ASP A 98 -16.19 5.09 19.14
CA ASP A 98 -15.54 5.51 20.39
C ASP A 98 -16.26 4.88 21.61
N ASP A 99 -16.11 5.45 22.81
CA ASP A 99 -16.80 5.00 24.02
C ASP A 99 -18.18 5.67 24.26
N GLY A 100 -18.67 6.47 23.31
CA GLY A 100 -19.87 7.29 23.46
C GLY A 100 -21.19 6.52 23.51
N TRP A 101 -21.20 5.24 23.14
CA TRP A 101 -22.39 4.37 23.21
C TRP A 101 -22.62 3.75 24.60
N GLY A 102 -21.62 3.79 25.50
CA GLY A 102 -21.74 3.22 26.85
C GLY A 102 -21.78 1.68 26.90
N ASP A 103 -21.48 0.99 25.80
CA ASP A 103 -21.31 -0.46 25.75
C ASP A 103 -19.82 -0.81 25.55
N PRO A 104 -19.11 -1.26 26.60
CA PRO A 104 -17.69 -1.54 26.52
C PRO A 104 -17.31 -2.68 25.56
N THR A 105 -18.29 -3.44 25.06
CA THR A 105 -18.03 -4.51 24.09
C THR A 105 -17.78 -4.00 22.68
N ILE A 106 -18.16 -2.75 22.37
CA ILE A 106 -18.00 -2.11 21.05
C ILE A 106 -17.07 -0.90 21.07
N ASP A 107 -16.55 -0.50 22.23
CA ASP A 107 -15.61 0.61 22.37
C ASP A 107 -14.35 0.36 21.52
N TRP A 108 -13.97 1.36 20.73
CA TRP A 108 -12.77 1.34 19.89
C TRP A 108 -12.75 0.22 18.84
N LYS A 109 -13.93 -0.23 18.39
CA LYS A 109 -14.08 -1.26 17.36
C LYS A 109 -14.76 -0.72 16.12
N TRP A 110 -14.44 -1.32 14.99
CA TRP A 110 -15.24 -1.16 13.77
C TRP A 110 -16.61 -1.77 13.97
N CYS A 111 -17.66 -0.98 13.77
CA CYS A 111 -19.03 -1.38 13.99
C CYS A 111 -19.89 -1.19 12.74
N SER A 112 -20.80 -2.13 12.49
CA SER A 112 -21.90 -1.95 11.56
C SER A 112 -22.85 -0.88 12.13
N PRO A 113 -23.34 0.07 11.31
CA PRO A 113 -24.33 1.03 11.76
C PRO A 113 -25.63 0.31 12.16
N GLY A 114 -26.24 0.79 13.24
CA GLY A 114 -27.45 0.22 13.84
C GLY A 114 -27.75 0.91 15.17
N ASP A 115 -28.88 0.57 15.78
CA ASP A 115 -29.25 1.02 17.13
C ASP A 115 -29.67 -0.20 17.97
N PRO A 116 -28.78 -0.77 18.81
CA PRO A 116 -27.37 -0.38 18.97
C PRO A 116 -26.49 -0.85 17.79
N PRO A 117 -25.33 -0.23 17.56
CA PRO A 117 -24.34 -0.71 16.61
C PRO A 117 -23.72 -2.04 17.10
N THR A 118 -23.22 -2.82 16.16
CA THR A 118 -22.64 -4.15 16.45
C THR A 118 -21.28 -4.27 15.80
N VAL A 119 -20.36 -5.03 16.40
CA VAL A 119 -19.01 -5.23 15.85
C VAL A 119 -19.09 -5.75 14.41
N PHE A 120 -18.36 -5.11 13.51
CA PHE A 120 -18.28 -5.50 12.11
C PHE A 120 -17.40 -6.74 11.96
N THR A 121 -17.96 -7.83 11.44
CA THR A 121 -17.29 -9.16 11.41
C THR A 121 -16.94 -9.63 10.01
N ASN A 122 -17.31 -8.88 8.96
CA ASN A 122 -16.98 -9.28 7.59
C ASN A 122 -15.47 -9.23 7.37
N ALA A 123 -14.92 -10.39 7.03
CA ALA A 123 -13.53 -10.55 6.66
C ALA A 123 -13.24 -9.91 5.30
N ILE A 124 -12.03 -9.41 5.14
CA ILE A 124 -11.52 -8.80 3.91
C ILE A 124 -10.43 -9.71 3.35
N GLU A 125 -10.64 -10.22 2.15
CA GLU A 125 -9.76 -11.21 1.53
C GLU A 125 -8.59 -10.55 0.76
N PRO A 126 -7.45 -11.24 0.58
CA PRO A 126 -6.42 -10.82 -0.37
C PRO A 126 -7.00 -10.52 -1.75
N GLY A 127 -6.60 -9.41 -2.36
CA GLY A 127 -7.12 -8.93 -3.64
C GLY A 127 -8.45 -8.16 -3.55
N GLN A 128 -9.09 -8.09 -2.37
CA GLN A 128 -10.34 -7.35 -2.20
C GLN A 128 -10.09 -5.85 -2.02
N GLY A 129 -10.93 -5.04 -2.67
CA GLY A 129 -10.97 -3.59 -2.52
C GLY A 129 -12.12 -3.12 -1.64
N PHE A 130 -11.93 -2.00 -0.97
CA PHE A 130 -12.97 -1.32 -0.19
C PHE A 130 -12.80 0.20 -0.28
N TRP A 131 -13.90 0.92 -0.12
CA TRP A 131 -13.84 2.38 0.01
C TRP A 131 -13.57 2.74 1.46
N TYR A 132 -12.65 3.66 1.68
CA TYR A 132 -12.34 4.22 2.98
C TYR A 132 -12.58 5.73 2.95
N ARG A 133 -13.29 6.25 3.96
CA ARG A 133 -13.47 7.67 4.20
C ARG A 133 -12.77 8.04 5.49
N SER A 134 -11.70 8.82 5.39
CA SER A 134 -11.04 9.41 6.55
C SER A 134 -11.80 10.63 7.04
N ARG A 135 -11.97 10.80 8.35
CA ARG A 135 -12.36 12.03 9.04
C ARG A 135 -11.16 12.74 9.66
N GLY A 136 -10.03 12.05 9.79
CA GLY A 136 -8.73 12.66 10.11
C GLY A 136 -8.18 13.49 8.96
N THR A 137 -7.05 14.17 9.15
CA THR A 137 -6.48 15.04 8.10
C THR A 137 -5.56 14.30 7.12
N ASN A 138 -4.83 13.27 7.57
CA ASN A 138 -3.82 12.56 6.77
C ASN A 138 -3.62 11.10 7.23
N PHE A 139 -4.67 10.27 7.20
CA PHE A 139 -4.47 8.83 7.38
C PHE A 139 -3.63 8.29 6.22
N VAL A 140 -2.55 7.58 6.52
CA VAL A 140 -1.72 6.92 5.51
C VAL A 140 -1.85 5.43 5.69
N TRP A 141 -2.55 4.80 4.76
CA TRP A 141 -2.64 3.35 4.72
C TRP A 141 -1.36 2.77 4.12
N THR A 142 -0.80 1.75 4.76
CA THR A 142 0.38 1.05 4.27
C THR A 142 0.09 -0.44 4.23
N ALA A 143 0.20 -1.04 3.05
CA ALA A 143 0.19 -2.49 2.90
C ALA A 143 1.63 -3.01 3.04
N GLU A 144 1.97 -3.59 4.19
CA GLU A 144 3.27 -4.22 4.41
C GLU A 144 3.19 -5.71 4.08
N LYS A 145 4.01 -6.17 3.13
CA LYS A 145 4.20 -7.62 2.92
C LYS A 145 5.26 -8.11 3.91
N PRO A 146 4.93 -8.95 4.92
CA PRO A 146 5.93 -9.55 5.78
C PRO A 146 6.75 -10.55 4.96
N TYR A 147 8.07 -10.39 5.01
CA TYR A 147 8.98 -11.32 4.36
C TYR A 147 8.93 -12.68 5.08
N SER A 148 8.83 -13.78 4.33
CA SER A 148 9.54 -15.00 4.72
C SER A 148 10.47 -15.36 3.56
N TRP A 149 11.76 -15.19 3.80
CA TRP A 149 12.81 -15.72 2.94
C TRP A 149 12.86 -17.22 3.21
N PRO A 150 13.01 -18.09 2.19
CA PRO A 150 13.64 -19.38 2.42
C PRO A 150 15.12 -19.20 2.79
#